data_AF-A0A9N9XYT0-F1
#
_entry.id   AF-A0A9N9XYT0-F1
#
_cell.length_a   1.000
_cell.length_b   1.000
_cell.length_c   1.000
_cell.angle_alpha   90.00
_cell.angle_beta   90.00
_cell.angle_gamma   90.00
#
_symmetry.space_group_name_H-M   'P 1'
#
loop_
_entity.id
_entity.type
_entity.pdbx_description
1 polymer ?
#
loop_
_entity_poly.entity_id
_entity_poly.type
_entity_poly.pdbx_seq_one_letter_code
_entity_poly.pdbx_strand_id
1 'polypeptide(L)'
;MAKEEHHPLVEGQDVDSDEYEDGPESSRSRAAWSSRQQSRPGPWLSSPVFRMVAVATILVLFIVVAAVIGLQFLSLSQRPSPPAGPECAARTSMWSPVLRDIPMKYAPVDFNGSFMHENIYRQVGSPEVDAAWEALGVDYRAGAISYEDGLASGLDESYAQRSPQYGGGFIVNVEGMHHLHCLNLVRKALYFNYDHYRELGHHAFKNDEYILRLHVTHCLDTIRQVLMCNVDTGVLGQVWVDPEKPNAFPDFNTRHMCKDYDAVRRWAKDLQAPPLEEVPGDFLAPPIYGGVMPNTP
;
A
#
# COMPACT_ATOMS: atom_id res chain seq x y z
N MET A 1 -12.77 -36.41 0.49
CA MET A 1 -13.44 -36.96 -0.71
C MET A 1 -14.04 -35.80 -1.48
N ALA A 2 -13.30 -35.28 -2.46
CA ALA A 2 -13.79 -34.37 -3.49
C ALA A 2 -13.09 -34.84 -4.78
N LYS A 3 -13.90 -35.10 -5.82
CA LYS A 3 -13.47 -35.69 -7.09
C LYS A 3 -12.92 -34.58 -8.00
N GLU A 4 -11.74 -34.84 -8.57
CA GLU A 4 -11.23 -34.17 -9.77
C GLU A 4 -11.95 -34.72 -11.01
N GLU A 5 -12.29 -33.86 -11.97
CA GLU A 5 -12.56 -34.25 -13.35
C GLU A 5 -11.67 -33.44 -14.30
N HIS A 6 -10.89 -34.19 -15.09
CA HIS A 6 -10.02 -33.74 -16.17
C HIS A 6 -10.83 -33.52 -17.46
N HIS A 7 -10.45 -32.51 -18.24
CA HIS A 7 -10.82 -32.39 -19.66
C HIS A 7 -9.58 -32.55 -20.56
N PRO A 8 -9.69 -33.22 -21.72
CA PRO A 8 -8.54 -33.64 -22.52
C PRO A 8 -8.15 -32.63 -23.60
N LEU A 9 -6.86 -32.61 -23.95
CA LEU A 9 -6.30 -31.89 -25.10
C LEU A 9 -6.30 -32.80 -26.34
N VAL A 10 -6.68 -32.21 -27.46
CA VAL A 10 -6.82 -32.83 -28.78
C VAL A 10 -5.47 -32.83 -29.50
N GLU A 11 -5.18 -33.96 -30.15
CA GLU A 11 -3.99 -34.28 -30.94
C GLU A 11 -4.33 -34.25 -32.45
N GLY A 12 -3.38 -33.77 -33.26
CA GLY A 12 -3.41 -33.78 -34.72
C GLY A 12 -2.49 -32.68 -35.27
N GLN A 13 -1.67 -32.86 -36.32
CA GLN A 13 -1.45 -33.95 -37.27
C GLN A 13 -0.12 -33.63 -37.98
N ASP A 14 0.71 -34.65 -38.23
CA ASP A 14 1.80 -34.64 -39.21
C ASP A 14 1.23 -34.63 -40.64
N VAL A 15 1.82 -33.87 -41.59
CA VAL A 15 1.84 -34.20 -43.02
C VAL A 15 3.05 -33.55 -43.75
N ASP A 16 3.82 -34.44 -44.39
CA ASP A 16 4.67 -34.41 -45.59
C ASP A 16 5.71 -33.32 -45.91
N SER A 17 6.95 -33.80 -45.94
CA SER A 17 7.95 -33.62 -46.98
C SER A 17 7.49 -34.15 -48.34
N ASP A 18 7.66 -33.36 -49.40
CA ASP A 18 8.29 -33.76 -50.68
C ASP A 18 8.04 -32.68 -51.74
N GLU A 19 9.12 -32.11 -52.29
CA GLU A 19 9.21 -31.91 -53.74
C GLU A 19 10.66 -31.59 -54.14
N TYR A 20 11.29 -32.61 -54.72
CA TYR A 20 12.54 -32.55 -55.46
C TYR A 20 12.13 -32.70 -56.93
N GLU A 21 12.21 -31.64 -57.73
CA GLU A 21 12.16 -31.74 -59.19
C GLU A 21 13.53 -31.46 -59.80
N ASP A 22 13.90 -32.34 -60.72
CA ASP A 22 15.19 -32.44 -61.39
C ASP A 22 15.04 -32.04 -62.87
N GLY A 23 16.10 -31.42 -63.42
CA GLY A 23 16.38 -31.35 -64.86
C GLY A 23 16.24 -29.98 -65.55
N PRO A 24 16.85 -29.79 -66.75
CA PRO A 24 18.13 -30.31 -67.20
C PRO A 24 19.06 -29.21 -67.77
N GLU A 25 20.31 -29.61 -68.01
CA GLU A 25 21.37 -28.86 -68.68
C GLU A 25 20.91 -28.09 -69.93
N SER A 26 21.34 -26.83 -70.05
CA SER A 26 21.50 -26.20 -71.35
C SER A 26 22.75 -25.31 -71.46
N SER A 27 23.55 -25.68 -72.47
CA SER A 27 24.34 -24.85 -73.36
C SER A 27 25.28 -23.77 -72.77
N ARG A 28 26.56 -24.14 -72.84
CA ARG A 28 27.73 -23.25 -73.02
C ARG A 28 27.40 -22.00 -73.85
N SER A 29 27.43 -20.84 -73.21
CA SER A 29 27.72 -19.56 -73.86
C SER A 29 28.92 -18.91 -73.16
N ARG A 30 30.01 -18.77 -73.92
CA ARG A 30 31.18 -17.98 -73.51
C ARG A 30 30.79 -16.51 -73.55
N ALA A 31 30.53 -15.92 -72.39
CA ALA A 31 30.44 -14.47 -72.23
C ALA A 31 31.53 -14.01 -71.26
N ALA A 32 32.36 -13.08 -71.75
CA ALA A 32 33.53 -12.56 -71.08
C ALA A 32 33.16 -11.89 -69.75
N TRP A 33 33.63 -12.47 -68.64
CA TRP A 33 33.66 -11.80 -67.35
C TRP A 33 34.75 -10.72 -67.40
N SER A 34 34.34 -9.46 -67.55
CA SER A 34 35.17 -8.32 -67.20
C SER A 34 35.56 -8.47 -65.73
N SER A 35 36.85 -8.59 -65.45
CA SER A 35 37.39 -8.62 -64.11
C SER A 35 36.99 -7.35 -63.36
N ARG A 36 35.97 -7.48 -62.48
CA ARG A 36 35.73 -6.50 -61.44
C ARG A 36 36.95 -6.55 -60.54
N GLN A 37 37.83 -5.56 -60.70
CA GLN A 37 39.05 -5.39 -59.93
C GLN A 37 38.64 -5.28 -58.47
N GLN A 38 38.70 -6.41 -57.73
CA GLN A 38 38.65 -6.37 -56.27
C GLN A 38 39.89 -5.60 -55.84
N SER A 39 39.68 -4.34 -55.45
CA SER A 39 40.68 -3.53 -54.78
C SER A 39 41.17 -4.32 -53.57
N ARG A 40 42.35 -4.93 -53.71
CA ARG A 40 43.04 -5.58 -52.59
C ARG A 40 43.19 -4.54 -51.49
N PRO A 41 42.78 -4.84 -50.23
CA PRO A 41 43.06 -3.94 -49.12
C PRO A 41 44.56 -3.65 -49.13
N GLY A 42 44.93 -2.37 -49.02
CA GLY A 42 46.32 -1.93 -49.15
C GLY A 42 47.27 -2.69 -48.22
N PRO A 43 48.57 -2.81 -48.56
CA PRO A 43 49.55 -3.65 -47.87
C PRO A 43 49.80 -3.32 -46.39
N TRP A 44 49.17 -2.26 -45.87
CA TRP A 44 49.20 -1.82 -44.49
C TRP A 44 48.23 -2.60 -43.57
N LEU A 45 47.16 -3.19 -44.12
CA LEU A 45 46.15 -3.95 -43.36
C LEU A 45 46.59 -5.40 -43.03
N SER A 46 47.62 -5.91 -43.71
CA SER A 46 48.17 -7.26 -43.48
C SER A 46 49.41 -7.28 -42.58
N SER A 47 49.84 -6.11 -42.07
CA SER A 47 50.97 -6.03 -41.14
C SER A 47 50.62 -6.68 -39.80
N PRO A 48 51.46 -7.59 -39.26
CA PRO A 48 51.24 -8.19 -37.93
C PRO A 48 51.22 -7.12 -36.83
N VAL A 49 51.92 -6.00 -37.02
CA VAL A 49 51.92 -4.85 -36.09
C VAL A 49 50.56 -4.15 -36.11
N PHE A 50 49.98 -3.92 -37.29
CA PHE A 50 48.66 -3.28 -37.41
C PHE A 50 47.56 -4.12 -36.76
N ARG A 51 47.62 -5.46 -36.94
CA ARG A 51 46.68 -6.39 -36.29
C ARG A 51 46.81 -6.40 -34.77
N MET A 52 48.05 -6.39 -34.24
CA MET A 52 48.28 -6.28 -32.80
C MET A 52 47.73 -4.97 -32.23
N VAL A 53 47.99 -3.83 -32.89
CA VAL A 53 47.46 -2.53 -32.46
C VAL A 53 45.94 -2.50 -32.49
N ALA A 54 45.31 -3.02 -33.57
CA ALA A 54 43.86 -3.07 -33.69
C ALA A 54 43.20 -3.93 -32.59
N VAL A 55 43.76 -5.12 -32.31
CA VAL A 55 43.28 -6.00 -31.24
C VAL A 55 43.46 -5.35 -29.87
N ALA A 56 44.61 -4.70 -29.61
CA ALA A 56 44.84 -3.96 -28.38
C ALA A 56 43.84 -2.82 -28.20
N THR A 57 43.54 -2.04 -29.24
CA THR A 57 42.53 -0.98 -29.17
C THR A 57 41.12 -1.51 -28.91
N ILE A 58 40.75 -2.64 -29.51
CA ILE A 58 39.43 -3.28 -29.26
C ILE A 58 39.35 -3.78 -27.82
N LEU A 59 40.41 -4.40 -27.30
CA LEU A 59 40.47 -4.87 -25.90
C LEU A 59 40.38 -3.69 -24.92
N VAL A 60 41.10 -2.60 -25.18
CA VAL A 60 41.03 -1.38 -24.35
C VAL A 60 39.61 -0.79 -24.39
N LEU A 61 38.99 -0.67 -25.56
CA LEU A 61 37.60 -0.20 -25.69
C LEU A 61 36.62 -1.10 -24.92
N PHE A 62 36.77 -2.42 -25.03
CA PHE A 62 35.94 -3.38 -24.30
C PHE A 62 36.10 -3.22 -22.78
N ILE A 63 37.33 -3.08 -22.28
CA ILE A 63 37.60 -2.86 -20.85
C ILE A 63 36.98 -1.55 -20.38
N VAL A 64 37.09 -0.46 -21.16
CA VAL A 64 36.50 0.83 -20.81
C VAL A 64 34.97 0.74 -20.77
N VAL A 65 34.35 0.11 -21.76
CA VAL A 65 32.88 -0.08 -21.78
C VAL A 65 32.43 -0.94 -20.60
N ALA A 66 33.13 -2.04 -20.31
CA ALA A 66 32.83 -2.89 -19.16
C ALA A 66 32.99 -2.14 -17.82
N ALA A 67 34.02 -1.30 -17.69
CA ALA A 67 34.22 -0.47 -16.51
C ALA A 67 33.12 0.59 -16.35
N VAL A 68 32.70 1.23 -17.44
CA VAL A 68 31.57 2.19 -17.43
C VAL A 68 30.28 1.49 -17.05
N ILE A 69 29.95 0.34 -17.65
CA ILE A 69 28.76 -0.44 -17.29
C ILE A 69 28.83 -0.89 -15.83
N GLY A 70 29.99 -1.36 -15.36
CA GLY A 70 30.22 -1.75 -13.98
C GLY A 70 30.01 -0.58 -13.00
N LEU A 71 30.51 0.61 -13.33
CA LEU A 71 30.30 1.84 -12.55
C LEU A 71 28.82 2.28 -12.55
N GLN A 72 28.10 2.13 -13.68
CA GLN A 72 26.67 2.41 -13.75
C GLN A 72 25.87 1.42 -12.89
N PHE A 73 26.20 0.13 -12.94
CA PHE A 73 25.57 -0.89 -12.09
C PHE A 73 25.87 -0.65 -10.60
N LEU A 74 27.10 -0.28 -10.25
CA LEU A 74 27.48 0.05 -8.88
C LEU A 74 26.77 1.31 -8.38
N SER A 75 26.63 2.32 -9.25
CA SER A 75 25.87 3.53 -8.94
C SER A 75 24.39 3.22 -8.74
N LEU A 76 23.78 2.38 -9.59
CA LEU A 76 22.40 1.95 -9.47
C LEU A 76 22.14 1.08 -8.23
N SER A 77 23.09 0.20 -7.86
CA SER A 77 22.97 -0.64 -6.66
C SER A 77 23.18 0.13 -5.36
N GLN A 78 23.90 1.25 -5.41
CA GLN A 78 24.08 2.17 -4.29
C GLN A 78 23.01 3.26 -4.21
N ARG A 79 22.08 3.36 -5.18
CA ARG A 79 20.95 4.28 -5.03
C ARG A 79 20.08 3.79 -3.88
N PRO A 80 19.86 4.61 -2.83
CA PRO A 80 18.85 4.28 -1.85
C PRO A 80 17.52 4.11 -2.59
N SER A 81 16.79 3.04 -2.29
CA SER A 81 15.43 2.86 -2.79
C SER A 81 14.66 4.16 -2.56
N PRO A 82 13.91 4.68 -3.57
CA PRO A 82 13.11 5.86 -3.33
C PRO A 82 12.25 5.62 -2.09
N PRO A 83 12.15 6.59 -1.17
CA PRO A 83 11.22 6.45 -0.05
C PRO A 83 9.85 6.14 -0.64
N ALA A 84 9.16 5.16 -0.07
CA ALA A 84 7.78 4.88 -0.44
C ALA A 84 7.03 6.22 -0.44
N GLY A 85 6.56 6.62 -1.62
CA GLY A 85 5.99 7.94 -1.86
C GLY A 85 4.50 7.83 -2.18
N PRO A 86 3.93 8.84 -2.85
CA PRO A 86 2.54 8.83 -3.29
C PRO A 86 2.18 7.61 -4.15
N GLU A 87 3.10 7.13 -4.98
CA GLU A 87 2.89 5.94 -5.82
C GLU A 87 2.67 4.67 -5.01
N CYS A 88 3.39 4.50 -3.89
CA CYS A 88 3.20 3.34 -3.03
C CYS A 88 1.84 3.38 -2.35
N ALA A 89 1.45 4.55 -1.84
CA ALA A 89 0.13 4.75 -1.25
C ALA A 89 -1.00 4.47 -2.25
N ALA A 90 -0.87 4.95 -3.49
CA ALA A 90 -1.86 4.71 -4.55
C ALA A 90 -1.97 3.24 -4.97
N ARG A 91 -0.91 2.43 -4.80
CA ARG A 91 -0.90 1.00 -5.13
C ARG A 91 -1.37 0.10 -3.97
N THR A 92 -1.39 0.62 -2.75
CA THR A 92 -1.64 -0.17 -1.53
C THR A 92 -2.88 0.30 -0.77
N SER A 93 -3.67 1.20 -1.35
CA SER A 93 -4.85 1.76 -0.71
C SER A 93 -5.90 2.07 -1.76
N MET A 94 -7.18 1.97 -1.35
CA MET A 94 -8.28 2.43 -2.18
C MET A 94 -8.19 3.95 -2.40
N TRP A 95 -8.70 4.39 -3.54
CA TRP A 95 -8.68 5.80 -3.88
C TRP A 95 -9.51 6.62 -2.87
N SER A 96 -8.97 7.78 -2.48
CA SER A 96 -9.68 8.76 -1.67
C SER A 96 -9.13 10.17 -1.90
N PRO A 97 -9.90 11.23 -1.55
CA PRO A 97 -9.41 12.60 -1.57
C PRO A 97 -8.13 12.81 -0.76
N VAL A 98 -7.91 12.05 0.30
CA VAL A 98 -6.67 12.09 1.10
C VAL A 98 -5.44 11.84 0.24
N LEU A 99 -5.50 10.85 -0.67
CA LEU A 99 -4.38 10.51 -1.57
C LEU A 99 -4.13 11.57 -2.64
N ARG A 100 -5.16 12.35 -3.01
CA ARG A 100 -5.06 13.48 -3.94
C ARG A 100 -4.48 14.71 -3.25
N ASP A 101 -5.02 15.06 -2.09
CA ASP A 101 -4.79 16.34 -1.43
C ASP A 101 -3.48 16.38 -0.64
N ILE A 102 -2.98 15.22 -0.22
CA ILE A 102 -1.77 15.10 0.57
C ILE A 102 -0.76 14.21 -0.16
N PRO A 103 0.47 14.70 -0.43
CA PRO A 103 1.53 13.84 -0.93
C PRO A 103 1.94 12.87 0.17
N MET A 104 1.46 11.62 0.09
CA MET A 104 1.71 10.62 1.11
C MET A 104 3.21 10.34 1.25
N LYS A 105 3.72 10.56 2.46
CA LYS A 105 5.11 10.29 2.83
C LYS A 105 5.16 9.11 3.77
N TYR A 106 6.30 8.43 3.72
CA TYR A 106 6.61 7.34 4.62
C TYR A 106 7.91 7.69 5.35
N ALA A 107 7.93 7.54 6.67
CA ALA A 107 9.13 7.75 7.49
C ALA A 107 9.33 6.61 8.50
N PRO A 108 10.57 6.11 8.70
CA PRO A 108 10.80 5.03 9.65
C PRO A 108 10.47 5.50 11.06
N VAL A 109 9.70 4.70 11.80
CA VAL A 109 9.27 4.98 13.18
C VAL A 109 9.73 3.86 14.09
N ASP A 110 10.40 4.21 15.18
CA ASP A 110 10.74 3.26 16.22
C ASP A 110 9.56 3.14 17.19
N PHE A 111 9.04 1.92 17.35
CA PHE A 111 7.96 1.66 18.29
C PHE A 111 8.54 1.52 19.69
N ASN A 112 7.97 2.25 20.65
CA ASN A 112 8.26 2.03 22.06
C ASN A 112 7.45 0.82 22.56
N GLY A 113 8.08 -0.35 22.50
CA GLY A 113 7.54 -1.63 22.93
C GLY A 113 7.92 -2.02 24.36
N SER A 114 8.43 -1.09 25.17
CA SER A 114 8.94 -1.37 26.51
C SER A 114 7.91 -2.08 27.39
N PHE A 115 8.08 -3.38 27.66
CA PHE A 115 7.02 -4.19 28.27
C PHE A 115 6.59 -3.68 29.66
N MET A 116 7.55 -3.44 30.56
CA MET A 116 7.30 -3.02 31.95
C MET A 116 7.17 -1.49 32.14
N HIS A 117 7.33 -0.69 31.10
CA HIS A 117 7.30 0.77 31.18
C HIS A 117 6.18 1.31 30.30
N GLU A 118 5.14 1.80 30.96
CA GLU A 118 3.96 2.33 30.30
C GLU A 118 4.19 3.76 29.81
N ASN A 119 3.77 4.03 28.58
CA ASN A 119 3.56 5.40 28.11
C ASN A 119 2.12 5.83 28.42
N ILE A 120 1.79 7.10 28.14
CA ILE A 120 0.46 7.66 28.45
C ILE A 120 -0.71 6.86 27.84
N TYR A 121 -0.52 6.25 26.67
CA TYR A 121 -1.58 5.52 25.97
C TYR A 121 -1.89 4.15 26.58
N ARG A 122 -1.02 3.64 27.46
CA ARG A 122 -1.12 2.31 28.10
C ARG A 122 -1.62 2.35 29.53
N GLN A 123 -1.69 3.53 30.14
CA GLN A 123 -2.11 3.70 31.53
C GLN A 123 -3.62 3.46 31.69
N VAL A 124 -4.03 3.19 32.93
CA VAL A 124 -5.44 3.12 33.35
C VAL A 124 -6.12 4.46 33.04
N GLY A 125 -7.42 4.42 32.72
CA GLY A 125 -8.21 5.59 32.36
C GLY A 125 -8.08 6.75 33.35
N SER A 126 -7.76 7.92 32.80
CA SER A 126 -7.73 9.20 33.51
C SER A 126 -8.00 10.34 32.50
N PRO A 127 -8.30 11.56 32.96
CA PRO A 127 -8.47 12.72 32.08
C PRO A 127 -7.23 12.99 31.19
N GLU A 128 -6.02 12.79 31.71
CA GLU A 128 -4.78 12.98 30.96
C GLU A 128 -4.61 11.91 29.87
N VAL A 129 -4.98 10.66 30.17
CA VAL A 129 -4.98 9.56 29.20
C VAL A 129 -6.01 9.84 28.10
N ASP A 130 -7.21 10.26 28.47
CA ASP A 130 -8.26 10.61 27.51
C ASP A 130 -7.84 11.76 26.61
N ALA A 131 -7.26 12.84 27.16
CA ALA A 131 -6.74 13.95 26.38
C ALA A 131 -5.64 13.51 25.38
N ALA A 132 -4.77 12.57 25.78
CA ALA A 132 -3.76 12.01 24.88
C ALA A 132 -4.39 11.23 23.72
N TRP A 133 -5.41 10.40 24.00
CA TRP A 133 -6.14 9.68 22.95
C TRP A 133 -6.97 10.61 22.06
N GLU A 134 -7.63 11.62 22.62
CA GLU A 134 -8.37 12.66 21.90
C GLU A 134 -7.47 13.44 20.92
N ALA A 135 -6.22 13.72 21.33
CA ALA A 135 -5.24 14.35 20.46
C ALA A 135 -4.93 13.49 19.21
N LEU A 136 -5.16 12.17 19.23
CA LEU A 136 -5.04 11.29 18.07
C LEU A 136 -6.26 11.36 17.11
N GLY A 137 -7.23 12.25 17.37
CA GLY A 137 -8.39 12.40 16.48
C GLY A 137 -9.42 11.26 16.58
N VAL A 138 -9.42 10.54 17.71
CA VAL A 138 -10.36 9.44 17.99
C VAL A 138 -11.83 9.91 18.07
N ASP A 139 -12.06 11.21 18.24
CA ASP A 139 -13.38 11.84 18.33
C ASP A 139 -13.63 12.84 17.18
N TYR A 140 -12.92 12.72 16.06
CA TYR A 140 -13.22 13.51 14.88
C TYR A 140 -14.57 13.11 14.28
N ARG A 141 -15.39 14.13 13.99
CA ARG A 141 -16.71 13.99 13.37
C ARG A 141 -16.59 13.58 11.91
N ALA A 142 -17.72 13.17 11.34
CA ALA A 142 -17.83 13.04 9.89
C ALA A 142 -17.66 14.40 9.22
N GLY A 143 -17.10 14.38 8.02
CA GLY A 143 -17.00 15.52 7.13
C GLY A 143 -17.80 15.32 5.86
N ALA A 144 -17.67 16.24 4.91
CA ALA A 144 -18.32 16.15 3.61
C ALA A 144 -17.28 16.18 2.48
N ILE A 145 -17.37 15.22 1.56
CA ILE A 145 -16.60 15.20 0.31
C ILE A 145 -17.52 15.45 -0.89
N SER A 146 -16.96 15.82 -2.03
CA SER A 146 -17.76 16.01 -3.24
C SER A 146 -18.45 14.72 -3.66
N TYR A 147 -19.53 14.84 -4.44
CA TYR A 147 -20.23 13.68 -4.98
C TYR A 147 -19.31 12.82 -5.88
N GLU A 148 -18.53 13.47 -6.73
CA GLU A 148 -17.55 12.82 -7.61
C GLU A 148 -16.47 12.07 -6.82
N ASP A 149 -15.95 12.69 -5.75
CA ASP A 149 -14.99 12.06 -4.86
C ASP A 149 -15.61 10.85 -4.15
N GLY A 150 -16.86 10.94 -3.67
CA GLY A 150 -17.49 9.78 -3.03
C GLY A 150 -17.67 8.60 -3.98
N LEU A 151 -18.11 8.83 -5.21
CA LEU A 151 -18.21 7.77 -6.22
C LEU A 151 -16.84 7.15 -6.54
N ALA A 152 -15.79 7.97 -6.70
CA ALA A 152 -14.44 7.49 -6.95
C ALA A 152 -13.85 6.72 -5.76
N SER A 153 -14.33 6.98 -4.53
CA SER A 153 -14.03 6.22 -3.32
C SER A 153 -14.89 4.96 -3.14
N GLY A 154 -15.79 4.65 -4.08
CA GLY A 154 -16.62 3.44 -4.06
C GLY A 154 -17.93 3.58 -3.27
N LEU A 155 -18.35 4.81 -2.94
CA LEU A 155 -19.68 5.07 -2.41
C LEU A 155 -20.71 5.12 -3.55
N ASP A 156 -21.98 4.93 -3.20
CA ASP A 156 -23.12 5.06 -4.12
C ASP A 156 -24.23 5.92 -3.50
N GLU A 157 -25.29 6.17 -4.28
CA GLU A 157 -26.41 7.04 -3.88
C GLU A 157 -27.17 6.61 -2.62
N SER A 158 -27.02 5.36 -2.16
CA SER A 158 -27.63 4.87 -0.92
C SER A 158 -26.97 5.43 0.34
N TYR A 159 -25.72 5.92 0.23
CA TYR A 159 -24.99 6.48 1.35
C TYR A 159 -25.50 7.87 1.74
N ALA A 160 -25.31 8.24 3.00
CA ALA A 160 -25.73 9.52 3.53
C ALA A 160 -25.07 10.69 2.80
N GLN A 161 -25.88 11.63 2.34
CA GLN A 161 -25.44 12.79 1.59
C GLN A 161 -25.85 14.08 2.30
N ARG A 162 -25.02 15.11 2.15
CA ARG A 162 -25.38 16.49 2.51
C ARG A 162 -26.41 17.01 1.51
N SER A 163 -27.40 17.74 1.98
CA SER A 163 -28.44 18.33 1.13
C SER A 163 -27.82 19.27 0.07
N PRO A 164 -28.32 19.29 -1.18
CA PRO A 164 -27.77 20.12 -2.26
C PRO A 164 -27.69 21.61 -1.93
N GLN A 165 -28.61 22.14 -1.12
CA GLN A 165 -28.63 23.55 -0.71
C GLN A 165 -27.44 23.93 0.18
N TYR A 166 -26.78 22.95 0.80
CA TYR A 166 -25.56 23.14 1.59
C TYR A 166 -24.30 22.69 0.85
N GLY A 167 -24.36 22.54 -0.48
CA GLY A 167 -23.24 22.19 -1.34
C GLY A 167 -23.15 20.71 -1.70
N GLY A 168 -24.10 19.87 -1.29
CA GLY A 168 -24.18 18.47 -1.70
C GLY A 168 -22.99 17.60 -1.25
N GLY A 169 -22.93 16.37 -1.76
CA GLY A 169 -21.81 15.45 -1.55
C GLY A 169 -22.02 14.44 -0.40
N PHE A 170 -21.05 13.56 -0.21
CA PHE A 170 -21.15 12.44 0.73
C PHE A 170 -20.66 12.80 2.12
N ILE A 171 -21.37 12.34 3.14
CA ILE A 171 -20.92 12.40 4.53
C ILE A 171 -20.02 11.21 4.80
N VAL A 172 -18.79 11.48 5.23
CA VAL A 172 -17.75 10.45 5.37
C VAL A 172 -16.93 10.63 6.64
N ASN A 173 -16.46 9.51 7.19
CA ASN A 173 -15.38 9.49 8.16
C ASN A 173 -14.08 9.06 7.46
N VAL A 174 -12.95 9.58 7.95
CA VAL A 174 -11.64 9.06 7.54
C VAL A 174 -11.41 7.75 8.27
N GLU A 175 -11.34 6.64 7.54
CA GLU A 175 -11.25 5.28 8.12
C GLU A 175 -10.14 5.15 9.16
N GLY A 176 -8.95 5.72 8.92
CA GLY A 176 -7.86 5.67 9.88
C GLY A 176 -8.19 6.28 11.24
N MET A 177 -9.01 7.35 11.27
CA MET A 177 -9.48 7.95 12.52
C MET A 177 -10.57 7.08 13.16
N HIS A 178 -11.44 6.47 12.35
CA HIS A 178 -12.43 5.51 12.84
C HIS A 178 -11.79 4.26 13.45
N HIS A 179 -10.69 3.75 12.88
CA HIS A 179 -9.95 2.63 13.45
C HIS A 179 -9.35 2.97 14.83
N LEU A 180 -8.82 4.19 14.99
CA LEU A 180 -8.35 4.67 16.29
C LEU A 180 -9.49 4.90 17.27
N HIS A 181 -10.65 5.40 16.81
CA HIS A 181 -11.88 5.47 17.62
C HIS A 181 -12.28 4.11 18.16
N CYS A 182 -12.34 3.10 17.28
CA CYS A 182 -12.64 1.72 17.65
C CYS A 182 -11.63 1.19 18.70
N LEU A 183 -10.34 1.44 18.50
CA LEU A 183 -9.31 1.00 19.44
C LEU A 183 -9.45 1.69 20.80
N ASN A 184 -9.78 2.98 20.82
CA ASN A 184 -10.04 3.71 22.04
C ASN A 184 -11.26 3.17 22.79
N LEU A 185 -12.35 2.80 22.09
CA LEU A 185 -13.50 2.16 22.73
C LEU A 185 -13.12 0.81 23.36
N VAL A 186 -12.35 -0.02 22.65
CA VAL A 186 -11.85 -1.30 23.21
C VAL A 186 -10.99 -1.05 24.44
N ARG A 187 -10.08 -0.06 24.41
CA ARG A 187 -9.29 0.34 25.59
C ARG A 187 -10.18 0.71 26.77
N LYS A 188 -11.19 1.56 26.54
CA LYS A 188 -12.14 1.98 27.59
C LYS A 188 -12.95 0.81 28.14
N ALA A 189 -13.21 -0.21 27.34
CA ALA A 189 -13.95 -1.42 27.73
C ALA A 189 -13.09 -2.51 28.40
N LEU A 190 -11.77 -2.33 28.54
CA LEU A 190 -10.92 -3.27 29.29
C LEU A 190 -11.40 -3.37 30.74
N TYR A 191 -11.27 -4.56 31.35
CA TYR A 191 -11.84 -4.85 32.67
C TYR A 191 -11.40 -3.85 33.76
N PHE A 192 -10.18 -3.32 33.67
CA PHE A 192 -9.62 -2.36 34.64
C PHE A 192 -10.02 -0.90 34.36
N ASN A 193 -10.69 -0.64 33.23
CA ASN A 193 -11.18 0.67 32.81
C ASN A 193 -12.72 0.75 32.81
N TYR A 194 -13.39 -0.40 32.68
CA TYR A 194 -14.82 -0.49 32.39
C TYR A 194 -15.69 0.31 33.37
N ASP A 195 -15.55 0.04 34.68
CA ASP A 195 -16.40 0.66 35.71
C ASP A 195 -16.25 2.19 35.70
N HIS A 196 -15.02 2.70 35.52
CA HIS A 196 -14.75 4.13 35.43
C HIS A 196 -15.51 4.80 34.27
N TYR A 197 -15.41 4.25 33.05
CA TYR A 197 -16.10 4.84 31.90
C TYR A 197 -17.61 4.61 31.93
N ARG A 198 -18.05 3.51 32.56
CA ARG A 198 -19.46 3.25 32.79
C ARG A 198 -20.08 4.27 33.72
N GLU A 199 -19.37 4.64 34.80
CA GLU A 199 -19.79 5.69 35.73
C GLU A 199 -19.82 7.08 35.08
N LEU A 200 -18.85 7.41 34.21
CA LEU A 200 -18.86 8.67 33.46
C LEU A 200 -20.06 8.77 32.49
N GLY A 201 -20.49 7.65 31.90
CA GLY A 201 -21.68 7.61 31.05
C GLY A 201 -21.58 8.53 29.82
N HIS A 202 -20.39 8.63 29.22
CA HIS A 202 -20.17 9.42 28.00
C HIS A 202 -20.12 8.53 26.75
N HIS A 203 -20.38 9.13 25.57
CA HIS A 203 -20.31 8.47 24.27
C HIS A 203 -21.03 7.10 24.25
N ALA A 204 -20.34 6.02 23.82
CA ALA A 204 -20.88 4.67 23.75
C ALA A 204 -21.40 4.14 25.10
N PHE A 205 -20.87 4.62 26.23
CA PHE A 205 -21.27 4.20 27.57
C PHE A 205 -22.59 4.83 28.03
N LYS A 206 -23.19 5.75 27.25
CA LYS A 206 -24.58 6.21 27.44
C LYS A 206 -25.60 5.13 27.11
N ASN A 207 -25.23 4.19 26.24
CA ASN A 207 -26.11 3.13 25.81
C ASN A 207 -26.32 2.08 26.92
N ASP A 208 -27.35 1.26 26.78
CA ASP A 208 -27.52 0.08 27.61
C ASP A 208 -26.42 -0.97 27.35
N GLU A 209 -26.32 -1.94 28.25
CA GLU A 209 -25.30 -3.00 28.21
C GLU A 209 -25.32 -3.81 26.90
N TYR A 210 -26.49 -4.05 26.31
CA TYR A 210 -26.61 -4.85 25.10
C TYR A 210 -26.02 -4.10 23.90
N ILE A 211 -26.37 -2.83 23.72
CA ILE A 211 -25.85 -1.99 22.65
C ILE A 211 -24.36 -1.69 22.84
N LEU A 212 -23.93 -1.39 24.07
CA LEU A 212 -22.50 -1.18 24.37
C LEU A 212 -21.69 -2.43 24.01
N ARG A 213 -22.14 -3.63 24.40
CA ARG A 213 -21.48 -4.88 24.04
C ARG A 213 -21.38 -5.06 22.53
N LEU A 214 -22.45 -4.82 21.77
CA LEU A 214 -22.41 -4.92 20.32
C LEU A 214 -21.40 -3.95 19.71
N HIS A 215 -21.38 -2.69 20.17
CA HIS A 215 -20.44 -1.68 19.69
C HIS A 215 -18.98 -2.08 19.97
N VAL A 216 -18.66 -2.51 21.21
CA VAL A 216 -17.31 -2.97 21.56
C VAL A 216 -16.89 -4.16 20.69
N THR A 217 -17.77 -5.15 20.48
CA THR A 217 -17.44 -6.32 19.65
C THR A 217 -17.30 -5.97 18.16
N HIS A 218 -18.07 -5.02 17.65
CA HIS A 218 -17.91 -4.48 16.31
C HIS A 218 -16.56 -3.80 16.16
N CYS A 219 -16.19 -2.90 17.08
CA CYS A 219 -14.90 -2.21 17.08
C CYS A 219 -13.72 -3.20 17.14
N LEU A 220 -13.82 -4.24 17.97
CA LEU A 220 -12.83 -5.30 18.06
C LEU A 220 -12.64 -6.00 16.70
N ASP A 221 -13.73 -6.36 16.03
CA ASP A 221 -13.67 -7.04 14.74
C ASP A 221 -13.16 -6.13 13.62
N THR A 222 -13.58 -4.86 13.59
CA THR A 222 -13.07 -3.86 12.65
C THR A 222 -11.55 -3.72 12.75
N ILE A 223 -10.99 -3.64 13.97
CA ILE A 223 -9.53 -3.57 14.18
C ILE A 223 -8.85 -4.84 13.69
N ARG A 224 -9.40 -6.03 14.01
CA ARG A 224 -8.88 -7.32 13.52
C ARG A 224 -8.81 -7.34 11.99
N GLN A 225 -9.88 -6.92 11.30
CA GLN A 225 -9.93 -6.90 9.84
C GLN A 225 -8.86 -5.97 9.25
N VAL A 226 -8.67 -4.78 9.83
CA VAL A 226 -7.65 -3.82 9.37
C VAL A 226 -6.24 -4.35 9.55
N LEU A 227 -5.95 -5.00 10.69
CA LEU A 227 -4.65 -5.64 10.96
C LEU A 227 -4.37 -6.81 9.99
N MET A 228 -5.40 -7.53 9.56
CA MET A 228 -5.26 -8.59 8.56
C MET A 228 -5.12 -8.05 7.13
N CYS A 229 -5.84 -6.96 6.81
CA CYS A 229 -5.78 -6.31 5.51
C CYS A 229 -4.43 -5.62 5.29
N ASN A 230 -3.89 -5.00 6.35
CA ASN A 230 -2.59 -4.33 6.35
C ASN A 230 -1.60 -5.15 7.19
N VAL A 231 -1.50 -6.46 6.90
CA VAL A 231 -0.66 -7.37 7.68
C VAL A 231 0.80 -6.89 7.67
N ASP A 232 1.35 -6.74 8.86
CA ASP A 232 2.76 -6.38 9.03
C ASP A 232 3.65 -7.58 8.70
N THR A 233 4.56 -7.40 7.75
CA THR A 233 5.53 -8.43 7.34
C THR A 233 6.87 -8.30 8.05
N GLY A 234 6.99 -7.37 9.01
CA GLY A 234 8.15 -7.23 9.88
C GLY A 234 8.33 -8.43 10.83
N VAL A 235 9.54 -8.56 11.37
CA VAL A 235 9.86 -9.58 12.37
C VAL A 235 10.34 -8.92 13.65
N LEU A 236 10.03 -9.54 14.78
CA LEU A 236 10.55 -9.16 16.09
C LEU A 236 11.44 -10.27 16.64
N GLY A 237 12.57 -9.87 17.22
CA GLY A 237 13.56 -10.79 17.78
C GLY A 237 13.28 -11.14 19.23
N GLN A 238 14.16 -11.95 19.80
CA GLN A 238 14.21 -12.20 21.24
C GLN A 238 15.54 -11.72 21.81
N VAL A 239 15.51 -11.24 23.04
CA VAL A 239 16.68 -10.83 23.82
C VAL A 239 16.81 -11.72 25.06
N TRP A 240 18.03 -11.84 25.57
CA TRP A 240 18.27 -12.51 26.85
C TRP A 240 17.88 -11.56 27.99
N VAL A 241 16.96 -12.03 28.83
CA VAL A 241 16.58 -11.36 30.07
C VAL A 241 17.02 -12.19 31.26
N ASP A 242 17.00 -11.57 32.44
CA ASP A 242 17.46 -12.14 33.72
C ASP A 242 18.96 -12.51 33.70
N PRO A 243 19.83 -11.70 34.33
CA PRO A 243 21.27 -11.99 34.36
C PRO A 243 21.62 -13.23 35.20
N GLU A 244 20.77 -13.64 36.14
CA GLU A 244 21.01 -14.80 37.01
C GLU A 244 20.51 -16.10 36.38
N LYS A 245 19.42 -16.03 35.61
CA LYS A 245 18.83 -17.18 34.90
C LYS A 245 18.43 -16.79 33.47
N PRO A 246 19.40 -16.71 32.54
CA PRO A 246 19.15 -16.25 31.19
C PRO A 246 18.02 -17.01 30.51
N ASN A 247 16.97 -16.29 30.15
CA ASN A 247 15.87 -16.80 29.33
C ASN A 247 15.59 -15.83 28.17
N ALA A 248 15.16 -16.37 27.04
CA ALA A 248 14.80 -15.54 25.89
C ALA A 248 13.43 -14.89 26.13
N PHE A 249 13.29 -13.62 25.71
CA PHE A 249 12.05 -12.86 25.79
C PHE A 249 11.90 -11.98 24.54
N PRO A 250 10.69 -11.85 23.96
CA PRO A 250 10.49 -11.00 22.78
C PRO A 250 10.88 -9.53 23.03
N ASP A 251 11.65 -8.95 22.11
CA ASP A 251 11.88 -7.51 22.09
C ASP A 251 10.86 -6.84 21.17
N PHE A 252 9.94 -6.10 21.77
CA PHE A 252 8.89 -5.39 21.05
C PHE A 252 9.34 -4.04 20.50
N ASN A 253 10.55 -3.58 20.82
CA ASN A 253 11.13 -2.36 20.25
C ASN A 253 11.55 -2.67 18.80
N THR A 254 10.67 -2.29 17.88
CA THR A 254 10.79 -2.62 16.46
C THR A 254 10.73 -1.36 15.63
N ARG A 255 11.34 -1.40 14.45
CA ARG A 255 11.38 -0.27 13.53
C ARG A 255 10.44 -0.53 12.36
N HIS A 256 9.54 0.41 12.13
CA HIS A 256 8.42 0.28 11.19
C HIS A 256 8.50 1.30 10.09
N MET A 257 7.90 0.97 8.95
CA MET A 257 7.83 1.87 7.81
C MET A 257 6.43 2.50 7.71
N CYS A 258 6.20 3.63 8.38
CA CYS A 258 4.85 4.19 8.58
C CYS A 258 4.49 5.30 7.58
N LYS A 259 3.22 5.36 7.18
CA LYS A 259 2.61 6.54 6.54
C LYS A 259 2.66 7.74 7.49
N ASP A 260 2.73 8.95 6.94
CA ASP A 260 2.64 10.21 7.69
C ASP A 260 1.25 10.38 8.31
N TYR A 261 1.09 9.81 9.51
CA TYR A 261 -0.14 9.84 10.27
C TYR A 261 -0.58 11.28 10.60
N ASP A 262 0.36 12.17 10.93
CA ASP A 262 0.04 13.55 11.29
C ASP A 262 -0.53 14.34 10.12
N ALA A 263 -0.07 14.08 8.90
CA ALA A 263 -0.65 14.68 7.70
C ALA A 263 -2.10 14.23 7.51
N VAL A 264 -2.37 12.92 7.61
CA VAL A 264 -3.73 12.38 7.50
C VAL A 264 -4.64 12.91 8.62
N ARG A 265 -4.16 12.92 9.87
CA ARG A 265 -4.90 13.44 11.03
C ARG A 265 -5.28 14.91 10.81
N ARG A 266 -4.35 15.76 10.36
CA ARG A 266 -4.64 17.18 10.11
C ARG A 266 -5.70 17.37 9.02
N TRP A 267 -5.58 16.65 7.91
CA TRP A 267 -6.60 16.71 6.85
C TRP A 267 -7.97 16.22 7.35
N ALA A 268 -8.00 15.14 8.13
CA ALA A 268 -9.25 14.64 8.72
C ALA A 268 -9.87 15.64 9.69
N LYS A 269 -9.04 16.35 10.46
CA LYS A 269 -9.49 17.42 11.36
C LYS A 269 -10.18 18.54 10.59
N ASP A 270 -9.58 18.97 9.48
CA ASP A 270 -10.05 20.09 8.66
C ASP A 270 -11.27 19.73 7.81
N LEU A 271 -11.46 18.44 7.48
CA LEU A 271 -12.63 17.95 6.73
C LEU A 271 -13.94 18.01 7.53
N GLN A 272 -13.88 17.98 8.87
CA GLN A 272 -15.05 17.81 9.72
C GLN A 272 -16.18 18.79 9.40
N ALA A 273 -17.39 18.26 9.30
CA ALA A 273 -18.59 19.07 9.20
C ALA A 273 -18.84 19.80 10.54
N PRO A 274 -19.65 20.88 10.52
CA PRO A 274 -20.11 21.50 11.75
C PRO A 274 -20.81 20.47 12.65
N PRO A 275 -20.80 20.66 13.98
CA PRO A 275 -21.53 19.80 14.91
C PRO A 275 -23.00 19.66 14.52
N LEU A 276 -23.59 18.49 14.80
CA LEU A 276 -24.99 18.22 14.43
C LEU A 276 -25.97 19.17 15.13
N GLU A 277 -25.59 19.67 16.31
CA GLU A 277 -26.36 20.63 17.10
C GLU A 277 -26.36 22.04 16.48
N GLU A 278 -25.40 22.33 15.59
CA GLU A 278 -25.22 23.63 14.96
C GLU A 278 -25.76 23.67 13.52
N VAL A 279 -26.13 22.53 12.93
CA VAL A 279 -26.66 22.46 11.57
C VAL A 279 -28.19 22.38 11.54
N PRO A 280 -28.84 22.92 10.49
CA PRO A 280 -30.28 22.77 10.30
C PRO A 280 -30.73 21.31 10.17
N GLY A 281 -31.98 21.00 10.54
CA GLY A 281 -32.52 19.64 10.47
C GLY A 281 -32.62 19.04 9.05
N ASP A 282 -32.51 19.87 8.03
CA ASP A 282 -32.47 19.48 6.61
C ASP A 282 -31.04 19.45 6.04
N PHE A 283 -30.02 19.46 6.91
CA PHE A 283 -28.61 19.40 6.51
C PHE A 283 -28.26 18.12 5.75
N LEU A 284 -28.83 16.99 6.16
CA LEU A 284 -28.74 15.72 5.45
C LEU A 284 -29.88 15.58 4.44
N ALA A 285 -29.56 15.07 3.26
CA ALA A 285 -30.57 14.64 2.31
C ALA A 285 -31.36 13.45 2.88
N PRO A 286 -32.66 13.33 2.59
CA PRO A 286 -33.44 12.16 2.99
C PRO A 286 -32.88 10.89 2.31
N PRO A 287 -32.98 9.72 2.96
CA PRO A 287 -32.53 8.47 2.36
C PRO A 287 -33.34 8.16 1.10
N ILE A 288 -32.68 7.59 0.10
CA ILE A 288 -33.37 7.04 -1.07
C ILE A 288 -34.19 5.80 -0.69
N TYR A 289 -35.17 5.45 -1.52
CA TYR A 289 -35.98 4.25 -1.29
C TYR A 289 -35.10 3.00 -1.24
N GLY A 290 -35.15 2.26 -0.13
CA GLY A 290 -34.30 1.08 0.09
C GLY A 290 -32.86 1.38 0.56
N GLY A 291 -32.48 2.66 0.70
CA GLY A 291 -31.14 3.06 1.20
C GLY A 291 -30.99 2.99 2.72
N VAL A 292 -32.03 2.58 3.46
CA VAL A 292 -31.98 2.41 4.92
C VAL A 292 -31.60 0.97 5.25
N MET A 293 -30.52 0.77 6.00
CA MET A 293 -30.10 -0.53 6.50
C MET A 293 -30.89 -0.90 7.77
N PRO A 294 -31.75 -1.93 7.75
CA PRO A 294 -32.72 -2.20 8.83
C PRO A 294 -32.11 -2.74 10.13
N ASN A 295 -30.83 -3.15 10.11
CA ASN A 295 -30.13 -3.75 11.26
C ASN A 295 -28.97 -2.88 11.78
N THR A 296 -28.95 -1.60 11.41
CA THR A 296 -27.99 -0.62 11.93
C THR A 296 -28.68 0.17 13.04
N PRO A 297 -28.12 0.21 14.27
CA PRO A 297 -28.69 0.95 15.40
C PRO A 297 -28.88 2.45 15.13
#